data_AF-A0A7S1MRH1-F1
#
_entry.id   AF-A0A7S1MRH1-F1
#
_cell.length_a   1.000
_cell.length_b   1.000
_cell.length_c   1.000
_cell.angle_alpha   90.00
_cell.angle_beta   90.00
_cell.angle_gamma   90.00
#
_symmetry.space_group_name_H-M   'P 1'
#
loop_
_entity.id
_entity.type
_entity.pdbx_description
1 polymer ?
#
loop_
_entity_poly.entity_id
_entity_poly.type
_entity_poly.pdbx_seq_one_letter_code
_entity_poly.pdbx_strand_id
1 'polypeptide(L)'
;AFLARNSKICTAIAEADADVICLQEHWFEPLLTKLYKERLGDLGYRYEALRRTAWNCDGRTEDGIAVLVRESALKLVSRHDIRFQDYGIPQDRVALLLTLCDARAAGERTPPEVAVLCTHLTYPHSRYDVESRNAQICA
;
A
#
# COMPACT_ATOMS: atom_id res chain seq x y z
N ALA A 1 -23.10 -0.05 -5.66
CA ALA A 1 -22.50 1.26 -5.31
C ALA A 1 -20.96 1.19 -5.18
N PHE A 2 -20.42 0.26 -4.39
CA PHE A 2 -18.99 0.20 -4.09
C PHE A 2 -18.09 -0.09 -5.32
N LEU A 3 -18.50 -1.03 -6.18
CA LEU A 3 -17.77 -1.35 -7.41
C LEU A 3 -17.71 -0.16 -8.39
N ALA A 4 -18.83 0.53 -8.59
CA ALA A 4 -18.90 1.71 -9.46
C ALA A 4 -17.97 2.83 -8.97
N ARG A 5 -17.90 3.05 -7.65
CA ARG A 5 -16.96 4.00 -7.05
C ARG A 5 -15.50 3.57 -7.30
N ASN A 6 -15.16 2.32 -7.05
CA ASN A 6 -13.79 1.82 -7.27
C ASN A 6 -13.38 1.81 -8.74
N SER A 7 -14.32 1.63 -9.67
CA SER A 7 -14.05 1.80 -11.10
C SER A 7 -13.64 3.24 -11.43
N LYS A 8 -14.33 4.23 -10.85
CA LYS A 8 -13.94 5.65 -11.00
C LYS A 8 -12.59 5.96 -10.35
N ILE A 9 -12.28 5.33 -9.21
CA ILE A 9 -10.97 5.44 -8.57
C ILE A 9 -9.87 4.89 -9.50
N CYS A 10 -10.07 3.72 -10.12
CA CYS A 10 -9.12 3.17 -11.10
C CYS A 10 -8.91 4.12 -12.29
N THR A 11 -10.00 4.73 -12.80
CA THR A 11 -9.89 5.75 -13.86
C THR A 11 -9.07 6.95 -13.39
N ALA A 12 -9.35 7.51 -12.22
CA ALA A 12 -8.60 8.64 -11.69
C ALA A 12 -7.12 8.31 -11.44
N ILE A 13 -6.82 7.09 -10.98
CA ILE A 13 -5.44 6.61 -10.82
C ILE A 13 -4.73 6.53 -12.19
N ALA A 14 -5.40 5.99 -13.21
CA ALA A 14 -4.84 5.91 -14.55
C ALA A 14 -4.59 7.30 -15.15
N GLU A 15 -5.51 8.25 -14.94
CA GLU A 15 -5.38 9.63 -15.42
C GLU A 15 -4.29 10.42 -14.69
N ALA A 16 -3.97 10.05 -13.43
CA ALA A 16 -2.89 10.69 -12.68
C ALA A 16 -1.49 10.35 -13.23
N ASP A 17 -1.36 9.28 -14.03
CA ASP A 17 -0.14 8.87 -14.73
C ASP A 17 1.13 8.79 -13.85
N ALA A 18 0.97 8.46 -12.57
CA ALA A 18 2.09 8.42 -11.62
C ALA A 18 2.89 7.12 -11.71
N ASP A 19 4.21 7.15 -11.54
CA ASP A 19 5.05 5.94 -11.52
C ASP A 19 4.82 5.06 -10.29
N VAL A 20 4.41 5.68 -9.17
CA VAL A 20 4.11 5.00 -7.90
C VAL A 20 2.84 5.58 -7.31
N ILE A 21 1.88 4.71 -6.94
CA ILE A 21 0.64 5.11 -6.26
C ILE A 21 0.51 4.34 -4.95
N CYS A 22 0.32 5.07 -3.85
CA CYS A 22 0.10 4.51 -2.52
C CYS A 22 -1.37 4.69 -2.11
N LEU A 23 -2.09 3.59 -1.90
CA LEU A 23 -3.50 3.56 -1.53
C LEU A 23 -3.67 3.13 -0.07
N GLN A 24 -4.42 3.93 0.68
CA GLN A 24 -4.96 3.56 2.00
C GLN A 24 -6.43 3.16 1.86
N GLU A 25 -6.94 2.45 2.87
CA GLU A 25 -8.30 1.90 2.85
C GLU A 25 -8.56 1.01 1.61
N HIS A 26 -7.54 0.26 1.20
CA HIS A 26 -7.68 -0.69 0.09
C HIS A 26 -8.43 -1.93 0.57
N TRP A 27 -9.63 -2.16 0.04
CA TRP A 27 -10.48 -3.28 0.42
C TRP A 27 -10.10 -4.56 -0.33
N PHE A 28 -9.80 -5.62 0.40
CA PHE A 28 -9.42 -6.95 -0.10
C PHE A 28 -10.63 -7.83 -0.48
N GLU A 29 -11.77 -7.20 -0.78
CA GLU A 29 -12.91 -7.91 -1.35
C GLU A 29 -12.53 -8.40 -2.76
N PRO A 30 -12.74 -9.69 -3.09
CA PRO A 30 -12.22 -10.30 -4.32
C PRO A 30 -12.53 -9.57 -5.62
N LEU A 31 -13.75 -9.04 -5.79
CA LEU A 31 -14.13 -8.33 -7.03
C LEU A 31 -13.41 -6.99 -7.13
N LEU A 32 -13.19 -6.30 -6.02
CA LEU A 32 -12.41 -5.07 -6.00
C LEU A 32 -10.93 -5.33 -6.27
N THR A 33 -10.31 -6.28 -5.57
CA THR A 33 -8.90 -6.61 -5.82
C THR A 33 -8.69 -7.03 -7.27
N LYS A 34 -9.62 -7.80 -7.85
CA LYS A 34 -9.60 -8.15 -9.27
C LYS A 34 -9.68 -6.91 -10.16
N LEU A 35 -10.60 -5.99 -9.89
CA LEU A 35 -10.74 -4.74 -10.64
C LEU A 35 -9.44 -3.92 -10.69
N TYR A 36 -8.78 -3.70 -9.54
CA TYR A 36 -7.53 -2.94 -9.49
C TYR A 36 -6.41 -3.66 -10.25
N LYS A 37 -6.28 -4.98 -10.07
CA LYS A 37 -5.26 -5.79 -10.76
C LYS A 37 -5.44 -5.78 -12.27
N GLU A 38 -6.67 -5.94 -12.76
CA GLU A 38 -6.94 -5.94 -14.21
C GLU A 38 -6.76 -4.54 -14.78
N ARG A 39 -7.49 -3.53 -14.26
CA ARG A 39 -7.51 -2.18 -14.84
C ARG A 39 -6.14 -1.50 -14.84
N LEU A 40 -5.37 -1.68 -13.78
CA LEU A 40 -4.08 -1.02 -13.64
C LEU A 40 -2.93 -1.94 -14.11
N GLY A 41 -3.10 -3.26 -14.03
CA GLY A 41 -2.17 -4.21 -14.63
C GLY A 41 -2.08 -4.07 -16.15
N ASP A 42 -3.22 -3.85 -16.82
CA ASP A 42 -3.25 -3.56 -18.26
C ASP A 42 -2.47 -2.29 -18.65
N LEU A 43 -2.24 -1.39 -17.69
CA LEU A 43 -1.43 -0.16 -17.85
C LEU A 43 0.04 -0.35 -17.43
N GLY A 44 0.44 -1.58 -17.09
CA GLY A 44 1.82 -1.91 -16.69
C GLY A 44 2.13 -1.68 -15.22
N TYR A 45 1.12 -1.53 -14.36
CA TYR A 45 1.34 -1.45 -12.92
C TYR A 45 1.45 -2.83 -12.29
N ARG A 46 2.53 -3.04 -11.53
CA ARG A 46 2.65 -4.10 -10.55
C ARG A 46 1.81 -3.74 -9.32
N TYR A 47 1.01 -4.70 -8.86
CA TYR A 47 0.17 -4.57 -7.68
C TYR A 47 0.83 -5.24 -6.47
N GLU A 48 1.27 -4.45 -5.50
CA GLU A 48 1.74 -4.92 -4.19
C GLU A 48 0.76 -4.47 -3.11
N ALA A 49 0.34 -5.36 -2.21
CA ALA A 49 -0.63 -5.00 -1.19
C ALA A 49 -0.41 -5.77 0.11
N LEU A 50 -0.78 -5.13 1.22
CA LEU A 50 -0.70 -5.70 2.56
C LEU A 50 -2.02 -5.46 3.29
N ARG A 51 -2.71 -6.57 3.58
CA ARG A 51 -3.95 -6.57 4.36
C ARG A 51 -3.62 -6.45 5.84
N ARG A 52 -4.50 -5.80 6.59
CA ARG A 52 -4.50 -5.84 8.05
C ARG A 52 -4.67 -7.28 8.55
N THR A 53 -4.23 -7.55 9.76
CA THR A 53 -4.11 -8.92 10.26
C THR A 53 -5.37 -9.48 10.89
N ALA A 54 -6.38 -8.63 11.15
CA ALA A 54 -7.59 -9.00 11.84
C ALA A 54 -7.40 -9.39 13.32
N TRP A 55 -6.23 -9.06 13.90
CA TRP A 55 -5.84 -9.53 15.23
C TRP A 55 -6.72 -8.99 16.37
N ASN A 56 -7.28 -7.78 16.22
CA ASN A 56 -8.21 -7.20 17.17
C ASN A 56 -9.64 -7.23 16.59
N CYS A 57 -10.35 -8.34 16.80
CA CYS A 57 -11.59 -8.74 16.10
C CYS A 57 -12.83 -7.81 16.26
N ASP A 58 -12.68 -6.57 16.72
CA ASP A 58 -13.78 -5.63 16.94
C ASP A 58 -13.99 -4.67 15.75
N GLY A 59 -13.08 -4.66 14.76
CA GLY A 59 -13.11 -3.76 13.60
C GLY A 59 -13.29 -4.48 12.25
N ARG A 60 -13.65 -3.74 11.19
CA ARG A 60 -13.72 -4.28 9.81
C ARG A 60 -12.31 -4.61 9.34
N THR A 61 -11.97 -5.89 9.25
CA THR A 61 -10.63 -6.43 8.95
C THR A 61 -10.39 -6.67 7.45
N GLU A 62 -11.23 -6.06 6.62
CA GLU A 62 -11.29 -6.31 5.18
C GLU A 62 -10.41 -5.35 4.38
N ASP A 63 -9.87 -4.31 5.02
CA ASP A 63 -9.04 -3.31 4.38
C ASP A 63 -7.54 -3.41 4.73
N GLY A 64 -6.74 -2.61 4.05
CA GLY A 64 -5.31 -2.45 4.26
C GLY A 64 -4.75 -1.42 3.30
N ILE A 65 -3.57 -1.70 2.76
CA ILE A 65 -2.85 -0.80 1.87
C ILE A 65 -2.46 -1.51 0.58
N ALA A 66 -2.33 -0.73 -0.50
CA ALA A 66 -1.77 -1.17 -1.76
C ALA A 66 -0.78 -0.13 -2.30
N VAL A 67 0.30 -0.60 -2.93
CA VAL A 67 1.26 0.18 -3.67
C VAL A 67 1.29 -0.35 -5.11
N LEU A 68 0.98 0.53 -6.05
CA LEU A 68 1.04 0.23 -7.48
C LEU A 68 2.33 0.84 -8.04
N VAL A 69 3.11 0.05 -8.77
CA VAL A 69 4.41 0.46 -9.30
C VAL A 69 4.44 0.25 -10.81
N ARG A 70 4.68 1.31 -11.58
CA ARG A 70 4.80 1.23 -13.04
C ARG A 70 6.10 0.52 -13.41
N GLU A 71 5.99 -0.70 -13.93
CA GLU A 71 7.15 -1.57 -14.14
C GLU A 71 8.09 -1.11 -15.25
N SER A 72 7.66 -0.19 -16.12
CA SER A 72 8.52 0.45 -17.12
C SER A 72 9.40 1.55 -16.54
N ALA A 73 9.07 2.08 -15.36
CA ALA A 73 9.82 3.13 -14.67
C ALA A 73 10.63 2.58 -13.50
N LEU A 74 10.04 1.69 -12.70
CA LEU A 74 10.63 1.17 -11.46
C LEU A 74 10.44 -0.34 -11.36
N LYS A 75 11.50 -1.07 -11.00
CA LYS A 75 11.42 -2.51 -10.71
C LYS A 75 11.50 -2.76 -9.21
N LEU A 76 10.68 -3.68 -8.72
CA LEU A 76 10.75 -4.12 -7.32
C LEU A 76 12.06 -4.87 -7.07
N VAL A 77 12.84 -4.40 -6.11
CA VAL A 77 14.05 -5.06 -5.60
C VAL A 77 13.71 -5.90 -4.37
N SER A 78 13.02 -5.31 -3.41
CA SER A 78 12.62 -5.99 -2.18
C SER A 78 11.31 -5.46 -1.62
N ARG A 79 10.66 -6.32 -0.84
CA ARG A 79 9.41 -6.04 -0.15
C ARG A 79 9.56 -6.38 1.32
N HIS A 80 9.10 -5.49 2.19
CA HIS A 80 9.06 -5.70 3.62
C HIS A 80 7.68 -5.32 4.18
N ASP A 81 7.03 -6.31 4.79
CA ASP A 81 5.72 -6.17 5.41
C ASP A 81 5.91 -5.82 6.89
N ILE A 82 5.44 -4.65 7.30
CA ILE A 82 5.50 -4.18 8.68
C ILE A 82 4.11 -4.34 9.29
N ARG A 83 4.06 -5.10 10.37
CA ARG A 83 2.88 -5.35 11.17
C ARG A 83 3.16 -4.76 12.55
N PHE A 84 2.50 -3.65 12.90
CA PHE A 84 2.87 -2.89 14.11
C PHE A 84 2.70 -3.71 15.40
N GLN A 85 1.85 -4.74 15.40
CA GLN A 85 1.74 -5.68 16.51
C GLN A 85 3.00 -6.51 16.75
N ASP A 86 3.83 -6.74 15.73
CA ASP A 86 5.12 -7.42 15.89
C ASP A 86 6.10 -6.55 16.71
N TYR A 87 5.78 -5.26 16.88
CA TYR A 87 6.47 -4.28 17.72
C TYR A 87 5.72 -3.98 19.03
N GLY A 88 4.74 -4.81 19.39
CA GLY A 88 3.94 -4.65 20.62
C GLY A 88 2.88 -3.55 20.57
N ILE A 89 2.59 -3.00 19.38
CA ILE A 89 1.57 -1.96 19.22
C ILE A 89 0.22 -2.64 18.93
N PRO A 90 -0.79 -2.48 19.81
CA PRO A 90 -2.00 -3.30 19.78
C PRO A 90 -2.99 -2.96 18.65
N GLN A 91 -2.85 -1.79 18.01
CA GLN A 91 -3.69 -1.39 16.89
C GLN A 91 -3.30 -2.19 15.65
N ASP A 92 -4.27 -2.91 15.08
CA ASP A 92 -4.13 -3.63 13.82
C ASP A 92 -3.95 -2.65 12.66
N ARG A 93 -2.74 -2.12 12.50
CA ARG A 93 -2.28 -1.30 11.39
C ARG A 93 -1.10 -1.98 10.74
N VAL A 94 -0.84 -1.63 9.49
CA VAL A 94 0.25 -2.21 8.70
C VAL A 94 0.99 -1.12 7.93
N ALA A 95 2.23 -1.38 7.57
CA ALA A 95 2.98 -0.61 6.61
C ALA A 95 3.67 -1.53 5.59
N LEU A 96 3.80 -1.06 4.35
CA LEU A 96 4.43 -1.79 3.26
C LEU A 96 5.60 -0.96 2.76
N LEU A 97 6.80 -1.50 2.93
CA LEU A 97 8.04 -0.90 2.44
C LEU A 97 8.47 -1.65 1.18
N LEU A 98 8.61 -0.93 0.08
CA LEU A 98 9.17 -1.44 -1.17
C LEU A 98 10.49 -0.74 -1.46
N THR A 99 11.55 -1.48 -1.71
CA THR A 99 12.74 -0.94 -2.36
C THR A 99 12.60 -1.15 -3.86
N LEU A 100 12.72 -0.08 -4.62
CA LEU A 100 12.55 -0.05 -6.06
C LEU A 100 13.84 0.45 -6.71
N CYS A 101 14.22 -0.10 -7.86
CA CYS A 101 15.31 0.43 -8.67
C CYS A 101 14.78 1.08 -9.95
N ASP A 102 15.46 2.12 -10.43
CA ASP A 102 15.09 2.80 -11.68
C ASP A 102 15.33 1.88 -12.88
N ALA A 103 14.24 1.44 -13.51
CA ALA A 103 14.27 0.56 -14.67
C ALA A 103 14.87 1.26 -15.91
N ARG A 104 14.82 2.60 -15.96
CA ARG A 104 15.34 3.41 -17.05
C ARG A 104 16.87 3.53 -16.98
N ALA A 105 17.46 3.21 -15.82
CA ALA A 105 18.89 3.17 -15.57
C ALA A 105 19.49 1.75 -15.71
N ALA A 106 18.82 0.83 -16.41
CA ALA A 106 19.24 -0.59 -16.52
C ALA A 106 20.63 -0.83 -17.14
N GLY A 107 21.28 0.19 -17.70
CA GLY A 107 22.66 0.14 -18.20
C GLY A 107 23.72 0.66 -17.21
N GLU A 108 23.31 1.18 -16.05
CA GLU A 108 24.22 1.69 -15.04
C GLU A 108 24.79 0.56 -14.19
N ARG A 109 26.04 0.72 -13.75
CA ARG A 109 26.72 -0.28 -12.89
C ARG A 109 26.01 -0.45 -11.54
N THR A 110 25.35 0.59 -11.06
CA THR A 110 24.57 0.63 -9.83
C THR A 110 23.34 1.52 -10.06
N PRO A 111 22.23 0.95 -10.59
CA PRO A 111 21.01 1.71 -10.81
C PRO A 111 20.53 2.36 -9.51
N PRO A 112 20.06 3.62 -9.53
CA PRO A 112 19.52 4.29 -8.34
C PRO A 112 18.37 3.50 -7.73
N GLU A 113 18.34 3.44 -6.40
CA GLU A 113 17.26 2.83 -5.63
C GLU A 113 16.46 3.88 -4.84
N VAL A 114 15.16 3.64 -4.70
CA VAL A 114 14.25 4.43 -3.89
C VAL A 114 13.44 3.52 -2.98
N ALA A 115 13.30 3.93 -1.72
CA ALA A 115 12.43 3.29 -0.75
C ALA A 115 11.06 3.97 -0.72
N VAL A 116 10.00 3.20 -0.90
CA VAL A 116 8.61 3.66 -0.84
C VAL A 116 7.92 2.98 0.34
N LEU A 117 7.53 3.76 1.34
CA LEU A 117 6.75 3.31 2.48
C LEU A 117 5.30 3.79 2.34
N CYS A 118 4.34 2.87 2.42
CA CYS A 118 2.92 3.19 2.53
C CYS A 118 2.38 2.69 3.87
N THR A 119 1.60 3.51 4.57
CA THR A 119 0.89 3.11 5.79
C THR A 119 -0.39 3.93 5.97
N HIS A 120 -1.28 3.46 6.84
CA HIS A 120 -2.43 4.21 7.32
C HIS A 120 -2.46 4.14 8.85
N LEU A 121 -1.82 5.12 9.49
CA LEU A 121 -1.67 5.18 10.95
C LEU A 121 -3.01 5.18 11.68
N THR A 122 -2.97 4.88 12.97
CA THR A 122 -4.12 5.01 13.86
C THR A 122 -4.67 6.44 13.83
N TYR A 123 -5.99 6.54 13.68
CA TYR A 123 -6.69 7.82 13.74
C TYR A 123 -6.86 8.24 15.21
N PRO A 124 -6.51 9.48 15.58
CA PRO A 124 -6.43 9.89 16.98
C PRO A 124 -7.81 10.26 17.58
N HIS A 125 -8.67 9.28 17.86
CA HIS A 125 -9.96 9.52 18.52
C HIS A 125 -9.82 9.77 20.03
N SER A 126 -8.76 9.23 20.64
CA SER A 126 -8.48 9.31 22.07
C SER A 126 -6.99 9.54 22.32
N ARG A 127 -6.63 9.85 23.58
CA ARG A 127 -5.23 9.92 23.99
C ARG A 127 -4.49 8.60 23.72
N TYR A 128 -5.15 7.48 23.96
CA TYR A 128 -4.60 6.15 23.68
C TYR A 128 -4.27 5.98 22.19
N ASP A 129 -5.17 6.42 21.30
CA ASP A 129 -4.92 6.37 19.84
C ASP A 129 -3.76 7.27 19.40
N VAL A 130 -3.57 8.43 20.07
CA VAL A 130 -2.43 9.32 19.83
C VAL A 130 -1.12 8.64 20.25
N GLU A 131 -1.09 8.03 21.44
CA GLU A 131 0.08 7.30 21.94
C GLU A 131 0.46 6.16 20.99
N SER A 132 -0.53 5.39 20.53
CA SER A 132 -0.33 4.33 19.56
C SER A 132 0.10 4.82 18.18
N ARG A 133 -0.46 5.93 17.69
CA ARG A 133 0.00 6.57 16.45
C ARG A 133 1.47 6.98 16.56
N ASN A 134 1.88 7.55 17.69
CA ASN A 134 3.27 7.95 17.91
C ASN A 134 4.19 6.74 17.99
N ALA A 135 3.76 5.67 18.66
CA ALA A 135 4.51 4.40 18.68
C ALA A 135 4.69 3.84 17.26
N GLN A 136 3.66 3.91 16.40
CA GLN A 136 3.75 3.47 14.99
C GLN A 136 4.73 4.31 14.16
N ILE A 137 4.90 5.60 14.47
CA ILE A 137 5.87 6.46 13.78
C ILE A 137 7.32 6.12 14.19
N CYS A 138 7.51 5.65 15.41
CA CYS A 138 8.82 5.32 15.97
C CYS A 138 9.27 3.87 15.75
N ALA A 139 8.41 3.02 15.17
CA ALA A 139 8.69 1.60 14.89
C ALA A 139 9.49 1.45 13.59
#